data_AF-A0A9D4YY63-F1
#
_entry.id   AF-A0A9D4YY63-F1
#
_cell.length_a   1.000
_cell.length_b   1.000
_cell.length_c   1.000
_cell.angle_alpha   90.00
_cell.angle_beta   90.00
_cell.angle_gamma   90.00
#
_symmetry.space_group_name_H-M   'P 1'
#
loop_
_entity.id
_entity.type
_entity.pdbx_description
1 polymer ?
#
loop_
_entity_poly.entity_id
_entity_poly.type
_entity_poly.pdbx_seq_one_letter_code
_entity_poly.pdbx_strand_id
1 'polypeptide(L)'
;MGGAAWQLHSADDGNAQAFNLRGDLRGQVWSGNKLPPDLALDPSQVAQLLTDKEHAELEALCGRCLADQLFTANAEGNGHKVFVATGDIPAMWIRDSAVQLGSLIPRMAQQPALRLIVEGGVRTQATFIVMDAYANSYNLKWQPPSSLQKHDRILGRGGWVSTRNYELDSGAYFLHLLYDLYLLPGYGHSALLREPVVFEAASLLLRVWTTEQQHEAQSEYRYAELPRTAEELQATTQG
;
A
#
# COMPACT_ATOMS: atom_id res chain seq x y z
N MET A 1 -45.51 2.88 -12.52
CA MET A 1 -45.19 1.49 -12.11
C MET A 1 -43.88 1.12 -12.76
N GLY A 2 -42.79 0.70 -12.10
CA GLY A 2 -42.37 0.69 -10.71
C GLY A 2 -40.84 0.61 -10.75
N GLY A 3 -40.15 1.45 -9.97
CA GLY A 3 -38.71 1.36 -9.78
C GLY A 3 -38.43 0.43 -8.60
N ALA A 4 -37.67 -0.63 -8.81
CA ALA A 4 -37.26 -1.54 -7.76
C ALA A 4 -36.22 -0.86 -6.85
N ALA A 5 -36.56 -0.71 -5.57
CA ALA A 5 -35.67 -0.31 -4.51
C ALA A 5 -34.89 -1.54 -4.01
N TRP A 6 -33.57 -1.45 -3.95
CA TRP A 6 -32.74 -2.41 -3.22
C TRP A 6 -32.67 -1.99 -1.76
N GLN A 7 -33.36 -2.75 -0.89
CA GLN A 7 -33.22 -2.64 0.57
C GLN A 7 -31.95 -3.37 1.01
N LEU A 8 -31.02 -2.64 1.63
CA LEU A 8 -29.93 -3.23 2.40
C LEU A 8 -30.46 -3.60 3.79
N HIS A 9 -30.34 -4.88 4.13
CA HIS A 9 -30.65 -5.40 5.46
C HIS A 9 -29.71 -4.76 6.50
N SER A 10 -30.29 -4.13 7.52
CA SER A 10 -29.61 -3.72 8.74
C SER A 10 -29.26 -4.96 9.57
N ALA A 11 -27.98 -5.22 9.75
CA ALA A 11 -27.49 -5.95 10.93
C ALA A 11 -27.00 -4.90 11.91
N ASP A 12 -27.91 -4.43 12.77
CA ASP A 12 -27.53 -3.89 14.06
C ASP A 12 -27.19 -5.09 14.95
N ASP A 13 -26.01 -5.07 15.56
CA ASP A 13 -25.88 -5.29 17.00
C ASP A 13 -24.47 -4.93 17.48
N GLY A 14 -24.43 -3.96 18.39
CA GLY A 14 -23.53 -4.02 19.52
C GLY A 14 -22.21 -3.26 19.42
N ASN A 15 -22.29 -1.94 19.66
CA ASN A 15 -21.24 -1.16 20.31
C ASN A 15 -20.02 -0.75 19.46
N ALA A 16 -20.28 0.05 18.43
CA ALA A 16 -19.30 1.02 17.96
C ALA A 16 -20.00 2.39 17.95
N GLN A 17 -19.50 3.35 18.74
CA GLN A 17 -19.79 4.74 18.45
C GLN A 17 -19.15 5.07 17.10
N ALA A 18 -19.91 4.83 16.02
CA ALA A 18 -19.57 5.27 14.69
C ALA A 18 -19.60 6.80 14.68
N PHE A 19 -18.46 7.41 15.02
CA PHE A 19 -18.25 8.83 14.78
C PHE A 19 -18.33 9.07 13.28
N ASN A 20 -19.38 9.78 12.87
CA ASN A 20 -19.71 10.09 11.49
C ASN A 20 -18.64 11.03 10.87
N LEU A 21 -17.55 10.46 10.36
CA LEU A 21 -16.41 11.15 9.76
C LEU A 21 -16.69 11.75 8.36
N ARG A 22 -17.89 11.57 7.80
CA ARG A 22 -18.22 12.08 6.46
C ARG A 22 -18.88 13.46 6.45
N GLY A 23 -19.42 13.93 7.57
CA GLY A 23 -20.29 15.11 7.59
C GLY A 23 -19.58 16.46 7.83
N ASP A 24 -18.58 16.51 8.70
CA ASP A 24 -18.28 17.79 9.39
C ASP A 24 -16.95 18.46 8.97
N LEU A 25 -15.90 17.68 8.69
CA LEU A 25 -14.54 18.27 8.53
C LEU A 25 -14.20 18.75 7.10
N ARG A 26 -14.93 18.32 6.07
CA ARG A 26 -14.56 18.67 4.67
C ARG A 26 -15.04 20.04 4.23
N GLY A 27 -16.13 20.56 4.82
CA GLY A 27 -16.78 21.79 4.35
C GLY A 27 -16.35 23.07 5.05
N GLN A 28 -16.02 23.00 6.34
CA GLN A 28 -15.85 24.20 7.17
C GLN A 28 -14.39 24.62 7.36
N VAL A 29 -13.43 23.70 7.30
CA VAL A 29 -12.01 24.01 7.61
C VAL A 29 -11.29 24.72 6.45
N TRP A 30 -11.69 24.47 5.20
CA TRP A 30 -10.92 24.89 4.02
C TRP A 30 -11.55 26.02 3.18
N SER A 31 -12.85 26.31 3.36
CA SER A 31 -13.58 27.23 2.47
C SER A 31 -13.51 28.71 2.89
N GLY A 32 -13.10 29.00 4.14
CA GLY A 32 -13.07 30.36 4.69
C GLY A 32 -11.70 31.05 4.73
N ASN A 33 -10.60 30.29 4.64
CA ASN A 33 -9.26 30.84 4.86
C ASN A 33 -8.65 31.34 3.55
N LYS A 34 -8.57 32.67 3.40
CA LYS A 34 -7.75 33.30 2.35
C LYS A 34 -6.29 33.20 2.77
N LEU A 35 -5.45 32.60 1.93
CA LEU A 35 -4.00 32.62 2.14
C LEU A 35 -3.52 34.09 2.19
N PRO A 36 -2.63 34.45 3.12
CA PRO A 36 -1.99 35.77 3.11
C PRO A 36 -1.36 36.03 1.73
N PRO A 37 -1.55 37.22 1.14
CA PRO A 37 -1.04 37.53 -0.19
C PRO A 37 0.51 37.53 -0.27
N ASP A 38 1.19 37.53 0.88
CA ASP A 38 2.63 37.56 1.07
C ASP A 38 3.17 36.29 1.73
N LEU A 39 2.41 35.19 1.75
CA LEU A 39 2.82 33.92 2.35
C LEU A 39 4.14 33.43 1.74
N ALA A 40 5.23 33.52 2.50
CA ALA A 40 6.44 32.77 2.21
C ALA A 40 6.21 31.32 2.67
N LEU A 41 6.48 30.36 1.80
CA LEU A 41 6.29 28.92 2.06
C LEU A 41 7.41 28.36 2.97
N ASP A 42 7.65 29.02 4.10
CA ASP A 42 8.48 28.48 5.18
C ASP A 42 7.58 27.65 6.13
N PRO A 43 7.89 26.35 6.38
CA PRO A 43 7.15 25.51 7.32
C PRO A 43 6.92 26.16 8.69
N SER A 44 7.85 27.01 9.17
CA SER A 44 7.71 27.70 10.45
C SER A 44 6.56 28.73 10.44
N GLN A 45 6.32 29.37 9.30
CA GLN A 45 5.25 30.35 9.12
C GLN A 45 3.90 29.65 8.93
N VAL A 46 3.86 28.50 8.26
CA VAL A 46 2.64 27.70 8.09
C VAL A 46 2.11 27.20 9.44
N ALA A 47 2.98 26.76 10.34
CA ALA A 47 2.58 26.34 11.68
C ALA A 47 1.98 27.50 12.51
N GLN A 48 2.43 28.74 12.29
CA GLN A 48 1.91 29.93 12.97
C GLN A 48 0.53 30.37 12.46
N LEU A 49 0.05 29.81 11.34
CA LEU A 49 -1.29 30.10 10.79
C LEU A 49 -2.41 29.37 11.55
N LEU A 50 -2.07 28.34 12.33
CA LEU A 50 -3.05 27.56 13.09
C LEU A 50 -3.17 28.10 14.51
N THR A 51 -4.40 28.24 15.00
CA THR A 51 -4.68 28.45 16.41
C THR A 51 -4.29 27.23 17.25
N ASP A 52 -4.11 27.40 18.56
CA ASP A 52 -3.83 26.28 19.48
C ASP A 52 -4.88 25.16 19.37
N LYS A 53 -6.15 25.53 19.13
CA LYS A 53 -7.24 24.57 18.93
C LYS A 53 -7.06 23.79 17.63
N GLU A 54 -6.76 24.45 16.52
CA GLU A 54 -6.54 23.81 15.22
C GLU A 54 -5.30 22.91 15.24
N HIS A 55 -4.25 23.31 15.96
CA HIS A 55 -3.08 22.45 16.23
C HIS A 55 -3.48 21.16 16.95
N ALA A 56 -4.22 21.26 18.06
CA ALA A 56 -4.65 20.08 18.82
C ALA A 56 -5.57 19.16 18.00
N GLU A 57 -6.47 19.72 17.20
CA GLU A 57 -7.34 18.96 16.30
C GLU A 57 -6.55 18.23 15.21
N LEU A 58 -5.54 18.88 14.63
CA LEU A 58 -4.65 18.31 13.64
C LEU A 58 -3.79 17.18 14.23
N GLU A 59 -3.18 17.40 15.40
CA GLU A 59 -2.42 16.36 16.12
C GLU A 59 -3.28 15.13 16.39
N ALA A 60 -4.51 15.35 16.87
CA ALA A 60 -5.44 14.26 17.13
C ALA A 60 -5.86 13.53 15.84
N LEU A 61 -6.04 14.24 14.73
CA LEU A 61 -6.32 13.63 13.42
C LEU A 61 -5.14 12.78 12.93
N CYS A 62 -3.92 13.32 12.94
CA CYS A 62 -2.71 12.61 12.56
C CYS A 62 -2.49 11.36 13.42
N GLY A 63 -2.67 11.48 14.74
CA GLY A 63 -2.58 10.36 15.68
C GLY A 63 -3.59 9.25 15.35
N ARG A 64 -4.85 9.61 15.04
CA ARG A 64 -5.87 8.63 14.62
C ARG A 64 -5.51 7.96 13.29
N CYS A 65 -5.05 8.71 12.29
CA CYS A 65 -4.66 8.14 11.00
C CYS A 65 -3.49 7.17 11.13
N LEU A 66 -2.48 7.49 11.94
CA LEU A 66 -1.36 6.58 12.22
C LEU A 66 -1.81 5.34 12.98
N ALA A 67 -2.74 5.48 13.93
CA ALA A 67 -3.29 4.34 14.66
C ALA A 67 -4.12 3.42 13.74
N ASP A 68 -4.91 3.99 12.82
CA ASP A 68 -5.70 3.23 11.86
C ASP A 68 -4.82 2.34 10.95
N GLN A 69 -3.66 2.86 10.54
CA GLN A 69 -2.66 2.08 9.79
C GLN A 69 -2.16 0.84 10.55
N LEU A 70 -2.09 0.88 11.89
CA LEU A 70 -1.67 -0.27 12.68
C LEU A 70 -2.76 -1.35 12.74
N PHE A 71 -4.04 -0.98 12.62
CA PHE A 71 -5.14 -1.95 12.63
C PHE A 71 -5.27 -2.75 11.33
N THR A 72 -4.69 -2.27 10.23
CA THR A 72 -4.63 -3.03 8.97
C THR A 72 -3.45 -4.02 8.93
N ALA A 73 -2.59 -4.01 9.95
CA ALA A 73 -1.46 -4.92 10.08
C ALA A 73 -1.83 -6.22 10.80
N ASN A 74 -1.63 -7.37 10.15
CA ASN A 74 -1.75 -8.69 10.74
C ASN A 74 -0.36 -9.29 10.98
N ALA A 75 0.03 -9.42 12.25
CA ALA A 75 1.33 -9.92 12.66
C ALA A 75 1.28 -11.40 13.08
N GLU A 76 2.12 -12.23 12.48
CA GLU A 76 2.32 -13.64 12.82
C GLU A 76 3.75 -13.89 13.31
N GLY A 77 3.93 -14.96 14.09
CA GLY A 77 5.26 -15.42 14.51
C GLY A 77 6.05 -14.36 15.29
N ASN A 78 5.39 -13.64 16.20
CA ASN A 78 5.98 -12.53 16.96
C ASN A 78 6.51 -11.37 16.09
N GLY A 79 5.78 -11.04 15.02
CA GLY A 79 6.14 -9.95 14.10
C GLY A 79 7.16 -10.35 13.04
N HIS A 80 7.48 -11.63 12.89
CA HIS A 80 8.32 -12.10 11.79
C HIS A 80 7.64 -11.93 10.44
N LYS A 81 6.31 -12.07 10.39
CA LYS A 81 5.50 -11.80 9.21
C LYS A 81 4.45 -10.78 9.60
N VAL A 82 4.40 -9.68 8.85
CA VAL A 82 3.37 -8.65 9.04
C VAL A 82 2.76 -8.37 7.68
N PHE A 83 1.46 -8.61 7.56
CA PHE A 83 0.69 -8.32 6.37
C PHE A 83 -0.04 -6.99 6.56
N VAL A 84 0.13 -6.03 5.66
CA VAL A 84 -0.50 -4.71 5.78
C VAL A 84 -1.49 -4.53 4.65
N ALA A 85 -2.79 -4.55 4.97
CA ALA A 85 -3.84 -4.31 3.99
C ALA A 85 -3.96 -2.82 3.65
N THR A 86 -4.43 -2.51 2.43
CA THR A 86 -4.69 -1.12 2.01
C THR A 86 -5.81 -0.47 2.80
N GLY A 87 -6.76 -1.27 3.32
CA GLY A 87 -7.86 -0.83 4.16
C GLY A 87 -9.15 -1.54 3.76
N ASP A 88 -9.95 -0.89 2.94
CA ASP A 88 -11.21 -1.43 2.41
C ASP A 88 -11.02 -2.60 1.44
N ILE A 89 -9.85 -2.70 0.80
CA ILE A 89 -9.46 -3.85 0.00
C ILE A 89 -8.59 -4.81 0.85
N PRO A 90 -8.99 -6.08 1.03
CA PRO A 90 -8.30 -7.02 1.92
C PRO A 90 -7.07 -7.68 1.25
N ALA A 91 -6.24 -6.88 0.57
CA ALA A 91 -4.98 -7.30 -0.02
C ALA A 91 -3.86 -6.30 0.28
N MET A 92 -2.63 -6.78 0.22
CA MET A 92 -1.42 -6.00 0.47
C MET A 92 -0.83 -5.59 -0.87
N TRP A 93 -0.90 -4.30 -1.19
CA TRP A 93 -0.16 -3.71 -2.30
C TRP A 93 1.25 -3.38 -1.83
N ILE A 94 2.27 -3.71 -2.63
CA ILE A 94 3.67 -3.44 -2.24
C ILE A 94 3.89 -1.93 -2.06
N ARG A 95 3.42 -1.12 -3.01
CA ARG A 95 3.45 0.35 -2.93
C ARG A 95 2.79 0.85 -1.63
N ASP A 96 1.51 0.56 -1.46
CA ASP A 96 0.71 1.14 -0.40
C ASP A 96 1.24 0.74 0.98
N SER A 97 1.58 -0.54 1.14
CA SER A 97 2.16 -1.03 2.40
C SER A 97 3.55 -0.47 2.66
N ALA A 98 4.36 -0.19 1.63
CA ALA A 98 5.66 0.46 1.84
C ALA A 98 5.49 1.89 2.38
N VAL A 99 4.51 2.64 1.86
CA VAL A 99 4.17 3.98 2.37
C VAL A 99 3.62 3.92 3.79
N GLN A 100 2.72 2.98 4.07
CA GLN A 100 2.15 2.78 5.41
C GLN A 100 3.22 2.37 6.44
N LEU A 101 4.19 1.54 6.07
CA LEU A 101 5.30 1.17 6.95
C LEU A 101 6.32 2.31 7.12
N GLY A 102 6.58 3.06 6.04
CA GLY A 102 7.52 4.18 6.04
C GLY A 102 7.14 5.27 7.03
N SER A 103 5.84 5.55 7.20
CA SER A 103 5.34 6.54 8.19
C SER A 103 5.71 6.18 9.64
N LEU A 104 5.99 4.91 9.93
CA LEU A 104 6.32 4.41 11.26
C LEU A 104 7.82 4.47 11.58
N ILE A 105 8.68 4.55 10.54
CA ILE A 105 10.15 4.53 10.67
C ILE A 105 10.68 5.58 11.67
N PRO A 106 10.24 6.87 11.62
CA PRO A 106 10.77 7.89 12.53
C PRO A 106 10.51 7.61 14.02
N ARG A 107 9.56 6.72 14.34
CA ARG A 107 9.15 6.38 15.71
C ARG A 107 9.70 5.04 16.20
N MET A 108 10.37 4.27 15.35
CA MET A 108 10.90 2.93 15.70
C MET A 108 11.93 2.99 16.85
N ALA A 109 12.70 4.06 16.96
CA ALA A 109 13.70 4.22 18.01
C ALA A 109 13.07 4.35 19.42
N GLN A 110 11.89 4.97 19.52
CA GLN A 110 11.20 5.14 20.81
C GLN A 110 10.22 4.00 21.10
N GLN A 111 9.83 3.22 20.08
CA GLN A 111 8.80 2.18 20.21
C GLN A 111 9.25 0.85 19.59
N PRO A 112 9.84 -0.07 20.38
CA PRO A 112 10.33 -1.36 19.89
C PRO A 112 9.26 -2.23 19.21
N ALA A 113 7.98 -2.07 19.57
CA ALA A 113 6.88 -2.78 18.90
C ALA A 113 6.74 -2.38 17.43
N LEU A 114 6.97 -1.10 17.08
CA LEU A 114 6.92 -0.63 15.69
C LEU A 114 8.03 -1.25 14.85
N ARG A 115 9.18 -1.55 15.46
CA ARG A 115 10.27 -2.26 14.78
C ARG A 115 9.84 -3.65 14.31
N LEU A 116 9.09 -4.39 15.14
CA LEU A 116 8.57 -5.70 14.74
C LEU A 116 7.59 -5.58 13.57
N ILE A 117 6.72 -4.57 13.59
CA ILE A 117 5.75 -4.31 12.52
C ILE A 117 6.46 -4.00 11.20
N VAL A 118 7.41 -3.05 11.22
CA VAL A 118 8.13 -2.61 10.02
C VAL A 118 9.02 -3.71 9.46
N GLU A 119 9.84 -4.35 10.30
CA GLU A 119 10.73 -5.42 9.83
C GLU A 119 9.94 -6.63 9.32
N GLY A 120 8.86 -7.02 10.02
CA GLY A 120 7.96 -8.07 9.56
C GLY A 120 7.30 -7.73 8.23
N GLY A 121 6.94 -6.46 8.03
CA GLY A 121 6.33 -5.98 6.79
C GLY A 121 7.30 -6.02 5.62
N VAL A 122 8.56 -5.61 5.84
CA VAL A 122 9.64 -5.74 4.85
C VAL A 122 9.87 -7.19 4.45
N ARG A 123 9.92 -8.12 5.41
CA ARG A 123 10.07 -9.56 5.12
C ARG A 123 8.89 -10.10 4.32
N THR A 124 7.67 -9.67 4.66
CA THR A 124 6.46 -10.04 3.91
C THR A 124 6.52 -9.52 2.47
N GLN A 125 6.84 -8.23 2.26
CA GLN A 125 7.00 -7.66 0.92
C GLN A 125 8.09 -8.39 0.12
N ALA A 126 9.25 -8.64 0.73
CA ALA A 126 10.33 -9.37 0.10
C ALA A 126 9.90 -10.79 -0.32
N THR A 127 9.20 -11.51 0.56
CA THR A 127 8.67 -12.85 0.27
C THR A 127 7.70 -12.80 -0.92
N PHE A 128 6.80 -11.83 -0.95
CA PHE A 128 5.85 -11.63 -2.03
C PHE A 128 6.54 -11.31 -3.37
N ILE A 129 7.52 -10.39 -3.37
CA ILE A 129 8.33 -10.06 -4.54
C ILE A 129 9.08 -11.28 -5.07
N VAL A 130 9.70 -12.07 -4.20
CA VAL A 130 10.40 -13.31 -4.59
C VAL A 130 9.43 -14.33 -5.22
N MET A 131 8.19 -14.39 -4.74
CA MET A 131 7.18 -15.28 -5.33
C MET A 131 6.72 -14.82 -6.71
N ASP A 132 6.48 -13.53 -6.92
CA ASP A 132 6.16 -12.99 -8.24
C ASP A 132 6.44 -11.49 -8.32
N ALA A 133 7.58 -11.10 -8.88
CA ALA A 133 7.99 -9.70 -8.99
C ALA A 133 7.17 -8.87 -10.00
N TYR A 134 6.28 -9.50 -10.77
CA TYR A 134 5.36 -8.80 -11.68
C TYR A 134 4.00 -8.49 -11.03
N ALA A 135 3.73 -9.02 -9.84
CA ALA A 135 2.50 -8.72 -9.12
C ALA A 135 2.61 -7.42 -8.30
N ASN A 136 1.56 -6.61 -8.31
CA ASN A 136 1.47 -5.42 -7.47
C ASN A 136 0.82 -5.71 -6.10
N SER A 137 -0.01 -6.76 -5.99
CA SER A 137 -0.68 -7.07 -4.72
C SER A 137 -0.91 -8.55 -4.42
N TYR A 138 -1.02 -8.83 -3.12
CA TYR A 138 -1.03 -10.18 -2.57
C TYR A 138 -2.11 -10.38 -1.51
N ASN A 139 -2.61 -11.59 -1.41
CA ASN A 139 -3.65 -12.00 -0.46
C ASN A 139 -3.04 -12.40 0.88
N LEU A 140 -3.78 -12.16 1.97
CA LEU A 140 -3.41 -12.65 3.30
C LEU A 140 -3.47 -14.19 3.40
N LYS A 141 -4.28 -14.84 2.57
CA LYS A 141 -4.45 -16.29 2.54
C LYS A 141 -4.22 -16.82 1.15
N TRP A 142 -3.59 -17.99 1.08
CA TRP A 142 -3.37 -18.69 -0.17
C TRP A 142 -4.70 -19.10 -0.80
N GLN A 143 -4.88 -18.81 -2.09
CA GLN A 143 -6.03 -19.19 -2.88
C GLN A 143 -5.63 -20.18 -3.97
N PRO A 144 -6.17 -21.41 -4.00
CA PRO A 144 -5.84 -22.34 -5.08
C PRO A 144 -6.19 -21.76 -6.44
N PRO A 145 -5.28 -21.72 -7.43
CA PRO A 145 -5.63 -21.24 -8.77
C PRO A 145 -6.85 -21.97 -9.35
N SER A 146 -7.00 -23.27 -9.06
CA SER A 146 -8.16 -24.07 -9.48
C SER A 146 -9.51 -23.59 -8.94
N SER A 147 -9.56 -22.90 -7.79
CA SER A 147 -10.81 -22.35 -7.23
C SER A 147 -11.19 -21.00 -7.82
N LEU A 148 -10.32 -20.37 -8.60
CA LEU A 148 -10.59 -19.07 -9.22
C LEU A 148 -11.31 -19.20 -10.56
N GLN A 149 -12.00 -18.13 -10.95
CA GLN A 149 -12.62 -18.05 -12.26
C GLN A 149 -11.54 -18.13 -13.36
N LYS A 150 -11.92 -18.63 -14.55
CA LYS A 150 -11.00 -18.76 -15.69
C LYS A 150 -10.31 -17.43 -16.01
N HIS A 151 -11.05 -16.32 -15.93
CA HIS A 151 -10.53 -14.98 -16.18
C HIS A 151 -9.41 -14.61 -15.20
N ASP A 152 -9.63 -14.74 -13.89
CA ASP A 152 -8.60 -14.46 -12.88
C ASP A 152 -7.34 -15.31 -13.05
N ARG A 153 -7.50 -16.59 -13.42
CA ARG A 153 -6.35 -17.46 -13.70
C ARG A 153 -5.54 -16.99 -14.91
N ILE A 154 -6.21 -16.54 -15.97
CA ILE A 154 -5.53 -16.00 -17.17
C ILE A 154 -4.76 -14.73 -16.82
N LEU A 155 -5.29 -13.91 -15.92
CA LEU A 155 -4.60 -12.75 -15.37
C LEU A 155 -3.44 -13.10 -14.42
N GLY A 156 -3.17 -14.38 -14.18
CA GLY A 156 -2.11 -14.83 -13.26
C GLY A 156 -2.43 -14.57 -11.79
N ARG A 157 -3.71 -14.42 -11.42
CA ARG A 157 -4.14 -14.31 -10.03
C ARG A 157 -4.24 -15.70 -9.38
N GLY A 158 -4.15 -15.73 -8.06
CA GLY A 158 -4.17 -16.95 -7.26
C GLY A 158 -2.82 -17.29 -6.65
N GLY A 159 -2.79 -18.41 -5.93
CA GLY A 159 -1.77 -18.62 -4.90
C GLY A 159 -1.82 -17.48 -3.89
N TRP A 160 -0.71 -16.75 -3.77
CA TRP A 160 -0.65 -15.54 -2.96
C TRP A 160 -0.95 -14.26 -3.74
N VAL A 161 -1.01 -14.30 -5.07
CA VAL A 161 -1.23 -13.11 -5.91
C VAL A 161 -2.69 -12.71 -5.90
N SER A 162 -2.97 -11.47 -5.52
CA SER A 162 -4.30 -10.86 -5.59
C SER A 162 -4.51 -10.17 -6.93
N THR A 163 -3.60 -9.27 -7.29
CA THR A 163 -3.55 -8.60 -8.59
C THR A 163 -2.15 -8.72 -9.17
N ARG A 164 -2.07 -9.03 -10.47
CA ARG A 164 -0.81 -9.25 -11.18
C ARG A 164 -0.52 -8.18 -12.22
N ASN A 165 -0.72 -6.93 -11.84
CA ASN A 165 -0.46 -5.79 -12.72
C ASN A 165 0.97 -5.34 -12.47
N TYR A 166 1.85 -5.53 -13.47
CA TYR A 166 3.23 -5.07 -13.35
C TYR A 166 3.27 -3.54 -13.31
N GLU A 167 3.69 -3.04 -12.16
CA GLU A 167 3.83 -1.63 -11.85
C GLU A 167 5.26 -1.40 -11.38
N LEU A 168 6.06 -0.66 -12.15
CA LEU A 168 7.47 -0.38 -11.85
C LEU A 168 7.65 0.15 -10.43
N ASP A 169 6.71 0.98 -9.98
CA ASP A 169 6.76 1.62 -8.68
C ASP A 169 6.54 0.65 -7.50
N SER A 170 5.95 -0.53 -7.71
CA SER A 170 5.85 -1.55 -6.65
C SER A 170 7.24 -1.89 -6.11
N GLY A 171 8.19 -2.19 -7.00
CA GLY A 171 9.58 -2.43 -6.61
C GLY A 171 10.30 -1.17 -6.13
N ALA A 172 10.01 -0.01 -6.72
CA ALA A 172 10.64 1.25 -6.33
C ALA A 172 10.30 1.65 -4.89
N TYR A 173 9.04 1.51 -4.48
CA TYR A 173 8.60 1.79 -3.11
C TYR A 173 9.20 0.80 -2.10
N PHE A 174 9.34 -0.48 -2.45
CA PHE A 174 10.08 -1.44 -1.61
C PHE A 174 11.53 -1.00 -1.40
N LEU A 175 12.26 -0.66 -2.46
CA LEU A 175 13.65 -0.19 -2.34
C LEU A 175 13.75 1.14 -1.57
N HIS A 176 12.78 2.04 -1.75
CA HIS A 176 12.71 3.29 -0.99
C HIS A 176 12.53 3.04 0.51
N LEU A 177 11.64 2.11 0.89
CA LEU A 177 11.48 1.70 2.28
C LEU A 177 12.78 1.15 2.89
N LEU A 178 13.52 0.33 2.13
CA LEU A 178 14.84 -0.16 2.57
C LEU A 178 15.86 0.97 2.75
N TYR A 179 15.80 1.97 1.88
CA TYR A 179 16.67 3.14 1.94
C TYR A 179 16.35 4.03 3.16
N ASP A 180 15.07 4.26 3.46
CA ASP A 180 14.65 4.98 4.66
C ASP A 180 15.12 4.28 5.95
N LEU A 181 15.03 2.94 5.99
CA LEU A 181 15.57 2.14 7.10
C LEU A 181 17.09 2.22 7.20
N TYR A 182 17.80 2.27 6.07
CA TYR A 182 19.24 2.45 6.03
C TYR A 182 19.67 3.81 6.59
N LEU A 183 18.89 4.86 6.34
CA LEU A 183 19.18 6.21 6.84
C LEU A 183 18.82 6.42 8.32
N LEU A 184 18.01 5.56 8.93
CA LEU A 184 17.54 5.72 10.31
C LEU A 184 18.70 5.64 11.33
N PRO A 185 19.06 6.74 12.02
CA PRO A 185 20.19 6.73 12.95
C PRO A 185 19.97 5.80 14.15
N GLY A 186 21.00 5.05 14.54
CA GLY A 186 20.95 4.15 15.69
C GLY A 186 20.15 2.86 15.47
N TYR A 187 19.54 2.69 14.28
CA TYR A 187 18.90 1.45 13.90
C TYR A 187 19.94 0.48 13.32
N GLY A 188 20.00 -0.74 13.87
CA GLY A 188 20.90 -1.79 13.40
C GLY A 188 20.46 -2.42 12.07
N HIS A 189 20.27 -1.61 11.02
CA HIS A 189 19.72 -1.98 9.70
C HIS A 189 20.48 -3.12 9.00
N SER A 190 21.75 -3.32 9.37
CA SER A 190 22.58 -4.35 8.74
C SER A 190 22.04 -5.77 8.92
N ALA A 191 21.25 -6.06 9.96
CA ALA A 191 20.65 -7.40 10.13
C ALA A 191 19.55 -7.67 9.09
N LEU A 192 18.52 -6.82 9.02
CA LEU A 192 17.38 -6.97 8.11
C LEU A 192 17.82 -6.93 6.63
N LEU A 193 18.67 -5.95 6.26
CA LEU A 193 19.11 -5.79 4.87
C LEU A 193 20.01 -6.94 4.37
N ARG A 194 20.61 -7.71 5.30
CA ARG A 194 21.39 -8.92 4.96
C ARG A 194 20.55 -10.19 4.98
N GLU A 195 19.27 -10.12 5.31
CA GLU A 195 18.43 -11.30 5.26
C GLU A 195 18.31 -11.79 3.81
N PRO A 196 18.50 -13.10 3.56
CA PRO A 196 18.53 -13.65 2.21
C PRO A 196 17.32 -13.26 1.36
N VAL A 197 16.11 -13.30 1.94
CA VAL A 197 14.87 -12.97 1.21
C VAL A 197 14.81 -11.50 0.78
N VAL A 198 15.31 -10.58 1.61
CA VAL A 198 15.33 -9.14 1.32
C VAL A 198 16.33 -8.85 0.21
N PHE A 199 17.53 -9.44 0.31
CA PHE A 199 18.55 -9.32 -0.72
C PHE A 199 18.11 -9.94 -2.06
N GLU A 200 17.45 -11.10 -2.00
CA GLU A 200 16.93 -11.80 -3.17
C GLU A 200 15.82 -10.99 -3.85
N ALA A 201 14.89 -10.41 -3.09
CA ALA A 201 13.84 -9.54 -3.61
C ALA A 201 14.44 -8.33 -4.36
N ALA A 202 15.37 -7.61 -3.74
CA ALA A 202 16.05 -6.47 -4.38
C ALA A 202 16.80 -6.90 -5.65
N SER A 203 17.50 -8.02 -5.62
CA SER A 203 18.22 -8.57 -6.78
C SER A 203 17.26 -8.98 -7.90
N LEU A 204 16.11 -9.56 -7.56
CA LEU A 204 15.07 -9.96 -8.51
C LEU A 204 14.46 -8.75 -9.21
N LEU A 205 14.17 -7.68 -8.47
CA LEU A 205 13.66 -6.43 -9.05
C LEU A 205 14.63 -5.85 -10.08
N LEU A 206 15.93 -5.80 -9.77
CA LEU A 206 16.94 -5.33 -10.72
C LEU A 206 17.01 -6.20 -11.98
N ARG A 207 16.86 -7.53 -11.85
CA ARG A 207 16.78 -8.44 -12.99
C ARG A 207 15.54 -8.16 -13.83
N VAL A 208 14.37 -8.05 -13.22
CA VAL A 208 13.11 -7.71 -13.92
C VAL A 208 13.29 -6.39 -14.66
N TRP A 209 13.78 -5.34 -14.02
CA TRP A 209 13.97 -4.04 -14.67
C TRP A 209 14.95 -4.09 -15.84
N THR A 210 15.99 -4.91 -15.75
CA THR A 210 16.92 -5.12 -16.85
C THR A 210 16.24 -5.84 -18.01
N THR A 211 15.48 -6.91 -17.74
CA THR A 211 14.69 -7.63 -18.75
C THR A 211 13.67 -6.70 -19.43
N GLU A 212 12.98 -5.87 -18.65
CA GLU A 212 11.93 -4.98 -19.12
C GLU A 212 12.44 -3.82 -19.99
N GLN A 213 13.75 -3.54 -20.00
CA GLN A 213 14.35 -2.63 -20.99
C GLN A 213 14.24 -3.15 -22.43
N GLN A 214 14.05 -4.46 -22.61
CA GLN A 214 13.80 -5.10 -23.89
C GLN A 214 12.53 -5.96 -23.83
N HIS A 215 11.43 -5.37 -23.36
CA HIS A 215 10.15 -6.06 -23.08
C HIS A 215 9.70 -7.04 -24.17
N GLU A 216 9.67 -6.61 -25.43
CA GLU A 216 9.17 -7.45 -26.52
C GLU A 216 10.10 -8.62 -26.86
N ALA A 217 11.41 -8.44 -26.68
CA ALA A 217 12.41 -9.44 -27.05
C ALA A 217 12.77 -10.40 -25.89
N GLN A 218 12.66 -9.96 -24.64
CA GLN A 218 13.20 -10.67 -23.48
C GLN A 218 12.20 -10.95 -22.36
N SER A 219 11.10 -10.20 -22.25
CA SER A 219 10.13 -10.42 -21.17
C SER A 219 9.13 -11.50 -21.54
N GLU A 220 8.83 -12.38 -20.56
CA GLU A 220 7.70 -13.30 -20.60
C GLU A 220 6.41 -12.68 -20.04
N TYR A 221 6.49 -11.51 -19.40
CA TYR A 221 5.33 -10.84 -18.84
C TYR A 221 4.45 -10.27 -19.95
N ARG A 222 3.17 -10.59 -19.91
CA ARG A 222 2.15 -10.12 -20.86
C ARG A 222 0.92 -9.73 -20.06
N TYR A 223 0.47 -8.47 -20.18
CA TYR A 223 -0.82 -8.08 -19.62
C TYR A 223 -1.93 -8.60 -20.52
N ALA A 224 -2.70 -9.57 -20.03
CA ALA A 224 -3.60 -10.36 -20.88
C ALA A 224 -4.80 -9.59 -21.45
N GLU A 225 -5.07 -8.37 -20.96
CA GLU A 225 -6.16 -7.52 -21.45
C GLU A 225 -5.68 -6.44 -22.44
N LEU A 226 -4.36 -6.29 -22.64
CA LEU A 226 -3.83 -5.32 -23.59
C LEU A 226 -3.58 -5.97 -24.95
N PRO A 227 -4.22 -5.47 -26.03
CA PRO A 227 -3.96 -5.95 -27.38
C PRO A 227 -2.52 -5.62 -27.81
N ARG A 228 -1.88 -6.55 -28.50
CA ARG A 228 -0.47 -6.49 -28.92
C ARG A 228 -0.27 -6.35 -30.41
N THR A 229 -1.28 -6.70 -31.20
CA THR A 229 -1.27 -6.47 -32.64
C THR A 229 -2.28 -5.42 -33.06
N ALA A 230 -2.05 -4.81 -34.23
CA ALA A 230 -3.01 -3.92 -34.85
C ALA A 230 -4.36 -4.62 -35.09
N GLU A 231 -4.35 -5.94 -35.37
CA GLU A 231 -5.59 -6.71 -35.52
C GLU A 231 -6.34 -6.87 -34.18
N GLU A 232 -5.63 -7.15 -33.08
CA GLU A 232 -6.24 -7.28 -31.75
C GLU A 232 -6.82 -5.94 -31.27
N LEU A 233 -6.12 -4.83 -31.53
CA LEU A 233 -6.61 -3.47 -31.27
C LEU A 233 -7.91 -3.19 -32.02
N GLN A 234 -7.96 -3.51 -33.31
CA GLN A 234 -9.16 -3.29 -34.14
C GLN A 234 -10.35 -4.14 -33.67
N ALA A 235 -10.11 -5.38 -33.23
CA ALA A 235 -11.14 -6.26 -32.70
C ALA A 235 -11.78 -5.74 -31.41
N THR A 236 -11.03 -5.02 -30.57
CA THR A 236 -11.57 -4.42 -29.33
C THR A 236 -12.42 -3.16 -29.55
N THR A 237 -12.23 -2.44 -30.65
CA THR A 237 -13.00 -1.21 -30.97
C THR A 237 -14.33 -1.43 -31.71
N GLN A 238 -14.65 -2.66 -32.13
CA GLN A 238 -15.84 -2.99 -32.91
C GLN A 238 -16.94 -3.72 -32.11
N GLY A 239 -16.77 -3.93 -30.80
CA GLY A 239 -17.76 -4.57 -29.91
C GLY A 239 -18.33 -3.59 -28.89
#